data_AF-A0A5Q4SNG5-F1
#
_entry.id   AF-A0A5Q4SNG5-F1
#
_cell.length_a   1.000
_cell.length_b   1.000
_cell.length_c   1.000
_cell.angle_alpha   90.00
_cell.angle_beta   90.00
_cell.angle_gamma   90.00
#
_symmetry.space_group_name_H-M   'P 1'
#
loop_
_entity.id
_entity.type
_entity.pdbx_description
1 polymer ?
#
loop_
_entity_poly.entity_id
_entity_poly.type
_entity_poly.pdbx_seq_one_letter_code
_entity_poly.pdbx_strand_id
1 'polypeptide(L)'
;MEWSEAEYLDCLRSERRGYAWVMRHHGGLTPPQAGEAALKRYPYEPDDAPFRGLIFHDEAWHWAMLVIHGDRYVVERPELASPSDAYRALE
;
A
#
# COMPACT_ATOMS: atom_id res chain seq x y z
N MET A 1 -7.62 0.67 -20.12
CA MET A 1 -8.78 0.85 -19.23
C MET A 1 -8.59 2.20 -18.59
N GLU A 2 -9.49 3.16 -18.85
CA GLU A 2 -9.47 4.46 -18.19
C GLU A 2 -10.26 4.33 -16.89
N TRP A 3 -9.66 4.68 -15.75
CA TRP A 3 -10.33 4.70 -14.46
C TRP A 3 -11.34 5.85 -14.43
N SER A 4 -12.54 5.63 -13.88
CA SER A 4 -13.32 6.78 -13.42
C SER A 4 -12.65 7.41 -12.19
N GLU A 5 -12.90 8.70 -11.94
CA GLU A 5 -12.37 9.38 -10.75
C GLU A 5 -12.81 8.69 -9.45
N ALA A 6 -14.05 8.20 -9.41
CA ALA A 6 -14.58 7.49 -8.24
C ALA A 6 -13.82 6.18 -7.97
N GLU A 7 -13.66 5.34 -9.00
CA GLU A 7 -12.92 4.08 -8.89
C GLU A 7 -11.45 4.31 -8.52
N TYR A 8 -10.83 5.33 -9.11
CA TYR A 8 -9.44 5.70 -8.79
C TYR A 8 -9.31 6.12 -7.33
N LEU A 9 -10.18 7.02 -6.84
CA LEU A 9 -10.14 7.50 -5.47
C LEU A 9 -10.45 6.40 -4.45
N ASP A 10 -11.37 5.48 -4.77
CA ASP A 10 -11.64 4.30 -3.96
C ASP A 10 -10.41 3.40 -3.83
N CYS A 11 -9.77 3.08 -4.95
CA CYS A 11 -8.55 2.28 -4.96
C CYS A 11 -7.40 2.98 -4.21
N LEU A 12 -7.18 4.27 -4.47
CA LEU A 12 -6.16 5.08 -3.80
C LEU A 12 -6.35 5.11 -2.27
N ARG A 13 -7.60 5.23 -1.81
CA ARG A 13 -7.91 5.20 -0.37
C ARG A 13 -7.58 3.84 0.24
N SER A 14 -7.97 2.75 -0.42
CA SER A 14 -7.69 1.39 0.04
C SER A 14 -6.20 1.10 0.12
N GLU A 15 -5.43 1.44 -0.92
CA GLU A 15 -3.97 1.27 -0.97
C GLU A 15 -3.27 2.08 0.14
N ARG A 16 -3.65 3.35 0.32
CA ARG A 16 -3.09 4.20 1.39
C ARG A 16 -3.40 3.65 2.78
N ARG A 17 -4.64 3.20 3.01
CA ARG A 17 -5.07 2.60 4.27
C ARG A 17 -4.27 1.34 4.58
N GLY A 18 -4.15 0.44 3.61
CA GLY A 18 -3.37 -0.79 3.74
C GLY A 18 -1.90 -0.49 4.04
N TYR A 19 -1.27 0.37 3.24
CA TYR A 19 0.15 0.69 3.41
C TYR A 19 0.44 1.35 4.76
N ALA A 20 -0.37 2.34 5.17
CA ALA A 20 -0.23 2.99 6.46
C ALA A 20 -0.40 1.97 7.61
N TRP A 21 -1.34 1.04 7.49
CA TRP A 21 -1.51 -0.01 8.49
C TRP A 21 -0.25 -0.87 8.62
N VAL A 22 0.36 -1.30 7.51
CA VAL A 22 1.58 -2.15 7.55
C VAL A 22 2.76 -1.37 8.10
N MET A 23 2.96 -0.13 7.68
CA MET A 23 4.04 0.71 8.20
C MET A 23 3.92 0.94 9.71
N ARG A 24 2.71 1.00 10.24
CA ARG A 24 2.47 1.09 11.68
C ARG A 24 2.73 -0.23 12.40
N HIS A 25 2.14 -1.33 11.94
CA HIS A 25 2.14 -2.60 12.67
C HIS A 25 3.44 -3.39 12.51
N HIS A 26 4.08 -3.31 11.34
CA HIS A 26 5.32 -4.02 11.03
C HIS A 26 6.53 -3.08 10.94
N GLY A 27 6.31 -1.83 10.50
CA GLY A 27 7.39 -0.84 10.34
C GLY A 27 7.67 0.02 11.58
N GLY A 28 6.86 -0.09 12.63
CA GLY A 28 7.03 0.67 13.88
C GLY A 28 6.76 2.17 13.77
N LEU A 29 6.16 2.64 12.66
CA LEU A 29 5.84 4.06 12.49
C LEU A 29 4.66 4.48 13.37
N THR A 30 4.69 5.73 13.84
CA THR A 30 3.52 6.36 14.46
C THR A 30 2.41 6.59 13.42
N PRO A 31 1.14 6.77 13.83
CA PRO A 31 0.05 7.00 12.87
C PRO A 31 0.28 8.17 11.89
N PRO A 32 0.80 9.35 12.32
CA PRO A 32 1.11 10.43 11.38
C PRO A 32 2.21 10.05 10.37
N GLN A 33 3.29 9.42 10.83
CA GLN A 33 4.39 8.98 9.96
C GLN A 33 3.95 7.93 8.95
N ALA A 34 3.09 6.99 9.37
CA ALA A 34 2.52 5.98 8.49
C ALA A 34 1.61 6.60 7.40
N GLY A 35 0.82 7.61 7.77
CA GLY A 35 0.02 8.39 6.83
C GLY A 35 0.87 9.14 5.80
N GLU A 36 1.92 9.82 6.26
CA GLU A 36 2.87 10.48 5.35
C GLU A 36 3.58 9.49 4.42
N ALA A 37 3.97 8.32 4.93
CA ALA A 37 4.58 7.28 4.11
C ALA A 37 3.61 6.77 3.03
N ALA A 38 2.33 6.59 3.36
CA ALA A 38 1.31 6.19 2.41
C ALA A 38 1.05 7.26 1.33
N LEU A 39 1.03 8.55 1.70
CA LEU A 39 0.90 9.66 0.74
C LEU A 39 2.08 9.74 -0.23
N LYS A 40 3.30 9.47 0.26
CA LYS A 40 4.51 9.42 -0.56
C LYS A 40 4.51 8.21 -1.50
N ARG A 41 4.07 7.05 -1.02
CA ARG A 41 4.04 5.81 -1.82
C ARG A 41 2.97 5.85 -2.89
N TYR A 42 1.79 6.37 -2.55
CA TYR A 42 0.63 6.46 -3.42
C TYR A 42 0.21 7.94 -3.56
N PRO A 43 0.93 8.73 -4.38
CA PRO A 43 0.52 10.10 -4.66
C PRO A 43 -0.82 10.11 -5.42
N TYR A 44 -1.53 11.24 -5.36
CA TYR A 44 -2.65 11.45 -6.26
C TYR A 44 -2.12 11.71 -7.67
N GLU A 45 -2.70 11.06 -8.66
CA GLU A 45 -2.41 11.23 -10.07
C GLU A 45 -3.66 11.83 -10.73
N PRO A 46 -3.54 12.94 -11.48
CA PRO A 46 -4.66 13.53 -12.20
C PRO A 46 -5.18 12.59 -13.30
N ASP A 47 -6.38 12.87 -13.79
CA ASP A 47 -7.06 12.07 -14.82
C ASP A 47 -6.31 12.03 -16.16
N ASP A 48 -5.58 13.08 -16.48
CA ASP A 48 -4.71 13.19 -17.66
C ASP A 48 -3.30 12.60 -17.45
N ALA A 49 -2.99 12.05 -16.27
CA ALA A 49 -1.69 11.47 -16.00
C ALA A 49 -1.44 10.24 -16.88
N PRO A 50 -0.31 10.19 -17.60
CA PRO A 50 0.05 8.99 -18.34
C PRO A 50 0.23 7.83 -17.37
N PHE A 51 -0.46 6.71 -17.65
CA PHE A 51 -0.43 5.50 -16.82
C PHE A 51 -1.00 5.67 -15.40
N ARG A 52 -1.99 6.56 -15.22
CA ARG A 52 -2.73 6.69 -13.96
C ARG A 52 -3.13 5.34 -13.37
N GLY A 53 -2.85 5.16 -12.08
CA GLY A 53 -3.16 3.94 -11.34
C GLY A 53 -2.25 2.76 -11.66
N LEU A 54 -1.20 2.92 -12.48
CA LEU A 54 -0.23 1.86 -12.74
C LEU A 54 0.45 1.39 -11.45
N ILE A 55 0.60 2.28 -10.46
CA ILE A 55 1.18 1.96 -9.16
C ILE A 55 0.27 1.09 -8.28
N PHE A 56 -1.03 0.99 -8.61
CA PHE A 56 -1.98 0.11 -7.92
C PHE A 56 -1.79 -1.31 -8.43
N HIS A 57 -0.81 -1.99 -7.85
CA HIS A 57 -0.56 -3.40 -8.05
C HIS A 57 -0.98 -4.15 -6.78
N ASP A 58 -2.29 -4.26 -6.52
CA ASP A 58 -3.04 -5.11 -5.56
C ASP A 58 -2.36 -5.53 -4.22
N GLU A 59 -1.28 -4.87 -3.79
CA GLU A 59 -0.33 -5.42 -2.83
C GLU A 59 0.35 -4.31 -2.01
N ALA A 60 -0.41 -3.35 -1.49
CA ALA A 60 0.08 -2.42 -0.46
C ALA A 60 0.82 -3.15 0.68
N TRP A 61 0.40 -4.37 1.01
CA TRP A 61 1.15 -5.27 1.89
C TRP A 61 2.55 -5.59 1.37
N HIS A 62 2.68 -6.12 0.15
CA HIS A 62 3.96 -6.53 -0.42
C HIS A 62 4.91 -5.34 -0.53
N TRP A 63 4.42 -4.21 -1.03
CA TRP A 63 5.23 -3.00 -1.15
C TRP A 63 5.74 -2.49 0.21
N ALA A 64 4.89 -2.51 1.23
CA ALA A 64 5.32 -2.11 2.57
C ALA A 64 6.31 -3.12 3.17
N MET A 65 6.10 -4.43 2.98
CA MET A 65 7.03 -5.47 3.46
C MET A 65 8.39 -5.38 2.78
N LEU A 66 8.44 -5.10 1.48
CA LEU A 66 9.69 -4.85 0.76
C LEU A 66 10.44 -3.66 1.36
N VAL A 67 9.74 -2.58 1.73
CA VAL A 67 10.36 -1.40 2.37
C VAL A 67 10.89 -1.73 3.77
N ILE A 68 10.19 -2.56 4.54
CA ILE A 68 10.54 -2.87 5.94
C ILE A 68 11.64 -3.93 6.02
N HIS A 69 11.56 -4.97 5.19
CA HIS A 69 12.38 -6.18 5.31
C HIS A 69 13.32 -6.42 4.12
N GLY A 70 13.20 -5.65 3.04
CA GLY A 70 14.00 -5.82 1.83
C GLY A 70 13.41 -6.83 0.84
N ASP A 71 14.07 -6.98 -0.29
CA ASP A 71 13.66 -7.81 -1.44
C ASP A 71 13.58 -9.31 -1.12
N ARG A 72 14.39 -9.78 -0.18
CA ARG A 72 14.44 -11.20 0.22
C ARG A 72 13.42 -11.61 1.27
N TYR A 73 12.55 -10.68 1.72
CA TYR A 73 11.68 -10.94 2.87
C TYR A 73 10.77 -12.15 2.69
N VAL A 74 10.31 -12.45 1.46
CA VAL A 74 9.46 -13.62 1.20
C VAL A 74 10.17 -14.94 1.51
N VAL A 75 11.49 -14.98 1.30
CA VAL A 75 12.32 -16.16 1.59
C VAL A 75 12.75 -16.19 3.05
N GLU A 76 13.10 -15.04 3.61
CA GLU A 76 13.63 -14.92 4.97
C GLU A 76 12.52 -14.95 6.03
N ARG A 77 11.31 -14.51 5.65
CA ARG A 77 10.11 -14.35 6.48
C ARG A 77 8.87 -14.86 5.72
N PRO A 78 8.81 -16.17 5.40
CA PRO A 78 7.70 -16.74 4.63
C PRO A 78 6.34 -16.55 5.31
N GLU A 79 6.31 -16.38 6.63
CA GLU A 79 5.09 -16.06 7.39
C GLU A 79 4.49 -14.68 7.04
N LEU A 80 5.27 -13.79 6.44
CA LEU A 80 4.83 -12.46 5.99
C LEU A 80 4.56 -12.41 4.48
N ALA A 81 4.75 -13.52 3.75
CA ALA A 81 4.53 -13.57 2.31
C ALA A 81 3.05 -13.29 1.94
N SER A 82 2.12 -13.61 2.84
CA SER A 82 0.70 -13.31 2.69
C SER A 82 0.23 -12.30 3.75
N PRO A 83 -0.71 -11.40 3.41
CA PRO A 83 -1.32 -10.52 4.38
C PRO A 83 -2.03 -11.27 5.51
N SER A 84 -1.84 -10.78 6.74
CA SER A 84 -2.53 -11.28 7.92
C SER A 84 -4.02 -11.02 7.88
N ASP A 85 -4.81 -11.78 8.65
CA ASP A 85 -6.26 -11.59 8.73
C ASP A 85 -6.65 -10.18 9.22
N ALA A 86 -5.86 -9.61 10.14
CA ALA A 86 -6.06 -8.26 10.64
C ALA A 86 -5.87 -7.19 9.54
N TYR A 87 -4.98 -7.44 8.58
CA TYR A 87 -4.83 -6.58 7.41
C TYR A 87 -5.99 -6.78 6.42
N ARG A 88 -6.42 -8.02 6.19
CA ARG A 88 -7.55 -8.32 5.29
C ARG A 88 -8.87 -7.75 5.79
N ALA A 89 -9.03 -7.64 7.11
CA ALA A 89 -10.19 -6.99 7.74
C ALA A 89 -10.22 -5.46 7.58
N LEU A 90 -9.24 -4.85 6.89
CA LEU A 90 -9.25 -3.42 6.62
C LEU A 90 -10.29 -3.01 5.57
N GLU A 91 -10.87 -3.94 4.80
CA GLU A 91 -11.84 -3.67 3.72
C GLU A 91 -12.97 -2.71 4.14
#